data_AF-A0A918TRW7-F1
#
_entry.id   AF-A0A918TRW7-F1
#
_cell.length_a   1.000
_cell.length_b   1.000
_cell.length_c   1.000
_cell.angle_alpha   90.00
_cell.angle_beta   90.00
_cell.angle_gamma   90.00
#
_symmetry.space_group_name_H-M   'P 1'
#
loop_
_entity.id
_entity.type
_entity.pdbx_description
1 polymer ?
#
loop_
_entity_poly.entity_id
_entity_poly.type
_entity_poly.pdbx_seq_one_letter_code
_entity_poly.pdbx_strand_id
1 'polypeptide(L)'
;MNDRERAATHPRHEDFPWTISVADHPPRKESAQYRASRNLMRKLVDTTGDWAFAPGPYQDHHGGGVWVKDEDGWFCVFLPLGVEWSAQFCADPKKVDGIRRYAVRLVRAFPDTLPGYAALGYDDGERLLSTAIETAEQVAEWTDSIFNASVPLPAGAHSGVLPTAAGYHHYPKPIVDIDHFRFDDFELFVADEQGLPVAVVPLSPRGSGDGRVRVLAAHAGSPYAARLVGAGAEAHVGAAELVEARGAEWDSTILPPDDRLAREAFRHQQ
;
A
#
# COMPACT_ATOMS: atom_id res chain seq x y z
N MET A 1 42.77 -32.97 18.18
CA MET A 1 41.96 -32.31 19.24
C MET A 1 41.17 -31.22 18.55
N ASN A 2 39.83 -31.32 18.56
CA ASN A 2 38.92 -30.37 17.93
C ASN A 2 38.75 -29.15 18.84
N ASP A 3 39.19 -27.98 18.39
CA ASP A 3 38.72 -26.70 18.93
C ASP A 3 37.29 -26.47 18.44
N ARG A 4 36.32 -26.72 19.32
CA ARG A 4 34.97 -26.20 19.14
C ARG A 4 35.00 -24.74 19.54
N GLU A 5 34.95 -23.84 18.55
CA GLU A 5 34.53 -22.45 18.76
C GLU A 5 33.19 -22.46 19.51
N ARG A 6 33.21 -22.03 20.78
CA ARG A 6 31.97 -21.72 21.48
C ARG A 6 31.42 -20.46 20.82
N ALA A 7 30.25 -20.57 20.20
CA ALA A 7 29.47 -19.40 19.80
C ALA A 7 29.33 -18.46 21.00
N ALA A 8 29.92 -17.28 20.89
CA ALA A 8 29.79 -16.25 21.91
C ALA A 8 28.36 -15.73 21.88
N THR A 9 27.63 -15.91 22.98
CA THR A 9 26.33 -15.28 23.19
C THR A 9 26.54 -13.96 23.90
N HIS A 10 26.02 -12.87 23.35
CA HIS A 10 25.87 -11.61 24.05
C HIS A 10 24.38 -11.28 24.20
N PRO A 11 23.94 -10.74 25.34
CA PRO A 11 22.57 -10.27 25.50
C PRO A 11 22.35 -9.06 24.57
N ARG A 12 21.25 -9.11 23.82
CA ARG A 12 20.70 -7.96 23.10
C ARG A 12 19.36 -7.65 23.77
N HIS A 13 19.19 -6.40 24.14
CA HIS A 13 18.00 -5.86 24.76
C HIS A 13 17.54 -4.68 23.90
N GLU A 14 16.26 -4.65 23.60
CA GLU A 14 15.63 -3.65 22.75
C GLU A 14 14.32 -3.22 23.42
N ASP A 15 14.34 -2.04 24.07
CA ASP A 15 13.15 -1.40 24.63
C ASP A 15 12.54 -0.47 23.57
N PHE A 16 11.84 -1.04 22.59
CA PHE A 16 10.96 -0.25 21.72
C PHE A 16 9.50 -0.71 21.87
N PRO A 17 8.81 -0.38 23.00
CA PRO A 17 7.35 -0.33 22.97
C PRO A 17 6.97 0.88 22.11
N TRP A 18 6.66 0.66 20.83
CA TRP A 18 6.29 1.74 19.92
C TRP A 18 4.85 1.57 19.44
N THR A 19 4.17 2.71 19.30
CA THR A 19 2.81 2.84 18.78
C THR A 19 2.86 3.89 17.67
N ILE A 20 2.28 3.58 16.53
CA ILE A 20 1.96 4.56 15.48
C ILE A 20 0.47 4.52 15.25
N SER A 21 -0.07 5.65 14.84
CA SER A 21 -1.38 5.70 14.20
C SER A 21 -1.16 5.62 12.71
N VAL A 22 -1.96 4.83 11.99
CA VAL A 22 -1.97 4.77 10.52
C VAL A 22 -3.36 5.14 10.04
N ALA A 23 -3.44 5.95 8.99
CA ALA A 23 -4.72 6.28 8.37
C ALA A 23 -5.34 5.04 7.73
N ASP A 24 -6.65 4.88 7.85
CA ASP A 24 -7.40 4.09 6.88
C ASP A 24 -7.44 4.86 5.51
N HIS A 25 -8.15 4.36 4.48
CA HIS A 25 -8.31 5.08 3.20
C HIS A 25 -9.73 5.63 3.00
N PRO A 26 -9.89 6.86 2.42
CA PRO A 26 -11.20 7.43 2.16
C PRO A 26 -12.03 6.55 1.20
N PRO A 27 -13.37 6.59 1.27
CA PRO A 27 -14.24 5.89 0.33
C PRO A 27 -13.94 6.33 -1.10
N ARG A 28 -13.49 5.39 -1.93
CA ARG A 28 -13.08 5.69 -3.32
C ARG A 28 -14.19 5.41 -4.31
N LYS A 29 -14.27 6.25 -5.35
CA LYS A 29 -14.94 5.86 -6.60
C LYS A 29 -14.02 4.89 -7.32
N GLU A 30 -14.40 3.63 -7.32
CA GLU A 30 -13.57 2.59 -7.92
C GLU A 30 -13.40 2.80 -9.43
N SER A 31 -12.17 2.71 -9.91
CA SER A 31 -11.90 2.64 -11.35
C SER A 31 -12.50 1.36 -11.94
N ALA A 32 -12.75 1.36 -13.25
CA ALA A 32 -13.15 0.14 -13.95
C ALA A 32 -12.09 -0.95 -13.80
N GLN A 33 -10.82 -0.54 -13.84
CA GLN A 33 -9.66 -1.42 -13.73
C GLN A 33 -9.63 -2.15 -12.39
N TYR A 34 -9.80 -1.42 -11.28
CA TYR A 34 -9.80 -2.05 -9.97
C TYR A 34 -10.99 -2.99 -9.79
N ARG A 35 -12.17 -2.64 -10.30
CA ARG A 35 -13.32 -3.55 -10.24
C ARG A 35 -13.03 -4.86 -10.98
N ALA A 36 -12.39 -4.79 -12.15
CA ALA A 36 -12.00 -5.97 -12.90
C ALA A 36 -10.94 -6.80 -12.13
N SER A 37 -9.91 -6.13 -11.60
CA SER A 37 -8.86 -6.72 -10.75
C SER A 37 -9.44 -7.46 -9.55
N ARG A 38 -10.25 -6.79 -8.72
CA ARG A 38 -10.92 -7.38 -7.55
C ARG A 38 -11.83 -8.56 -7.92
N ASN A 39 -12.58 -8.44 -9.02
CA ASN A 39 -13.46 -9.50 -9.47
C ASN A 39 -12.66 -10.74 -9.90
N LEU A 40 -11.52 -10.55 -10.57
CA LEU A 40 -10.61 -11.64 -10.90
C LEU A 40 -10.02 -12.26 -9.63
N MET A 41 -9.48 -11.46 -8.71
CA MET A 41 -8.93 -11.95 -7.44
C MET A 41 -9.90 -12.84 -6.67
N ARG A 42 -11.18 -12.43 -6.56
CA ARG A 42 -12.21 -13.24 -5.91
C ARG A 42 -12.36 -14.61 -6.57
N LYS A 43 -12.43 -14.65 -7.91
CA LYS A 43 -12.51 -15.91 -8.66
C LYS A 43 -11.27 -16.79 -8.45
N LEU A 44 -10.08 -16.18 -8.41
CA LEU A 44 -8.82 -16.89 -8.19
C LEU A 44 -8.80 -17.53 -6.79
N VAL A 45 -9.12 -16.75 -5.76
CA VAL A 45 -9.23 -17.23 -4.38
C VAL A 45 -10.27 -18.35 -4.25
N ASP A 46 -11.45 -18.20 -4.86
CA ASP A 46 -12.50 -19.23 -4.84
C ASP A 46 -12.06 -20.55 -5.49
N THR A 47 -11.05 -20.52 -6.36
CA THR A 47 -10.48 -21.73 -7.00
C THR A 47 -9.22 -22.25 -6.31
N THR A 48 -8.70 -21.55 -5.30
CA THR A 48 -7.45 -21.92 -4.61
C THR A 48 -7.76 -22.68 -3.33
N GLY A 49 -7.38 -23.96 -3.27
CA GLY A 49 -7.67 -24.83 -2.12
C GLY A 49 -6.68 -24.74 -0.96
N ASP A 50 -5.47 -24.21 -1.19
CA ASP A 50 -4.35 -24.21 -0.24
C ASP A 50 -3.94 -22.81 0.25
N TRP A 51 -4.90 -21.88 0.27
CA TRP A 51 -4.60 -20.47 0.53
C TRP A 51 -3.84 -20.26 1.85
N ALA A 52 -2.68 -19.61 1.76
CA ALA A 52 -1.75 -19.47 2.87
C ALA A 52 -2.25 -18.55 4.00
N PHE A 53 -3.17 -17.62 3.71
CA PHE A 53 -3.78 -16.79 4.74
C PHE A 53 -4.98 -17.48 5.38
N ALA A 54 -5.33 -17.05 6.60
CA ALA A 54 -6.51 -17.51 7.30
C ALA A 54 -7.78 -17.36 6.43
N PRO A 55 -8.80 -18.22 6.62
CA PRO A 55 -10.04 -18.18 5.85
C PRO A 55 -10.69 -16.79 5.83
N GLY A 56 -11.33 -16.46 4.71
CA GLY A 56 -11.97 -15.16 4.47
C GLY A 56 -13.10 -14.79 5.45
N PRO A 57 -13.76 -13.63 5.24
CA PRO A 57 -13.82 -12.88 3.99
C PRO A 57 -12.52 -12.11 3.68
N TYR A 58 -12.12 -12.15 2.41
CA TYR A 58 -10.95 -11.44 1.91
C TYR A 58 -11.31 -10.05 1.40
N GLN A 59 -10.46 -9.09 1.74
CA GLN A 59 -10.44 -7.75 1.19
C GLN A 59 -9.29 -7.66 0.18
N ASP A 60 -9.49 -6.82 -0.83
CA ASP A 60 -8.49 -6.52 -1.82
C ASP A 60 -7.62 -5.37 -1.33
N HIS A 61 -6.32 -5.61 -1.28
CA HIS A 61 -5.31 -4.65 -0.84
C HIS A 61 -4.31 -4.35 -1.96
N HIS A 62 -3.92 -3.07 -2.07
CA HIS A 62 -2.88 -2.58 -2.96
C HIS A 62 -1.51 -2.83 -2.33
N GLY A 63 -0.68 -3.70 -2.91
CA GLY A 63 0.55 -4.07 -2.21
C GLY A 63 1.53 -4.94 -2.99
N GLY A 64 1.43 -4.96 -4.33
CA GLY A 64 2.35 -5.73 -5.18
C GLY A 64 2.01 -7.22 -5.26
N GLY A 65 0.74 -7.59 -5.10
CA GLY A 65 0.29 -8.96 -5.32
C GLY A 65 0.29 -9.30 -6.81
N VAL A 66 0.85 -10.45 -7.19
CA VAL A 66 0.77 -11.00 -8.54
C VAL A 66 0.33 -12.44 -8.46
N TRP A 67 -0.84 -12.73 -9.01
CA TRP A 67 -1.30 -14.09 -9.18
C TRP A 67 -0.64 -14.72 -10.39
N VAL A 68 -0.24 -15.98 -10.25
CA VAL A 68 0.35 -16.78 -11.32
C VAL A 68 -0.25 -18.17 -11.30
N LYS A 69 -0.19 -18.83 -12.45
CA LYS A 69 -0.73 -20.17 -12.63
C LYS A 69 0.35 -21.13 -13.08
N ASP A 70 0.48 -22.25 -12.36
CA ASP A 70 1.26 -23.41 -12.79
C ASP A 70 0.35 -24.63 -13.00
N GLU A 71 0.96 -25.82 -13.07
CA GLU A 71 0.24 -27.09 -13.24
C GLU A 71 -0.61 -27.50 -12.03
N ASP A 72 -0.27 -27.01 -10.84
CA ASP A 72 -0.98 -27.30 -9.58
C ASP A 72 -2.10 -26.30 -9.30
N GLY A 73 -2.05 -25.11 -9.90
CA GLY A 73 -3.16 -24.17 -9.92
C GLY A 73 -2.72 -22.72 -9.75
N TRP A 74 -3.56 -21.93 -9.10
CA TRP A 74 -3.31 -20.52 -8.84
C TRP A 74 -2.62 -20.32 -7.50
N PHE A 75 -1.61 -19.45 -7.48
CA PHE A 75 -1.01 -18.96 -6.25
C PHE A 75 -0.61 -17.50 -6.40
N CYS A 76 -0.43 -16.81 -5.26
CA CYS A 76 -0.09 -15.40 -5.22
C CYS A 76 1.37 -15.23 -4.81
N VAL A 77 2.11 -14.42 -5.58
CA VAL A 77 3.48 -14.02 -5.30
C VAL A 77 3.50 -12.53 -5.01
N PHE A 78 4.24 -12.13 -3.97
CA PHE A 78 4.46 -10.72 -3.68
C PHE A 78 5.70 -10.24 -4.42
N LEU A 79 5.55 -9.13 -5.15
CA LEU A 79 6.69 -8.44 -5.74
C LEU A 79 7.57 -7.81 -4.64
N PRO A 80 8.85 -7.52 -4.93
CA PRO A 80 9.72 -6.84 -3.96
C PRO A 80 9.17 -5.49 -3.46
N LEU A 81 8.41 -4.81 -4.32
CA LEU A 81 7.77 -3.52 -4.08
C LEU A 81 6.30 -3.57 -4.54
N GLY A 82 5.42 -2.99 -3.74
CA GLY A 82 4.02 -2.74 -4.07
C GLY A 82 3.68 -1.25 -4.01
N VAL A 83 2.80 -0.79 -4.88
CA VAL A 83 2.31 0.59 -4.88
C VAL A 83 1.01 0.65 -4.08
N GLU A 84 1.07 1.25 -2.89
CA GLU A 84 -0.12 1.65 -2.13
C GLU A 84 -0.96 2.62 -2.97
N TRP A 85 -2.28 2.56 -2.84
CA TRP A 85 -3.17 3.42 -3.61
C TRP A 85 -2.82 4.90 -3.44
N SER A 86 -2.62 5.37 -2.21
CA SER A 86 -2.32 6.78 -1.95
C SER A 86 -0.92 7.22 -2.43
N ALA A 87 0.00 6.28 -2.59
CA ALA A 87 1.37 6.56 -3.01
C ALA A 87 1.49 6.87 -4.51
N GLN A 88 0.50 6.51 -5.31
CA GLN A 88 0.51 6.75 -6.76
C GLN A 88 0.77 8.21 -7.13
N PHE A 89 0.37 9.16 -6.29
CA PHE A 89 0.48 10.60 -6.55
C PHE A 89 1.92 11.13 -6.44
N CYS A 90 2.79 10.44 -5.70
CA CYS A 90 4.22 10.75 -5.60
C CYS A 90 5.12 9.78 -6.37
N ALA A 91 4.56 8.75 -7.01
CA ALA A 91 5.33 7.71 -7.66
C ALA A 91 5.97 8.19 -8.97
N ASP A 92 7.26 7.92 -9.13
CA ASP A 92 8.00 8.14 -10.37
C ASP A 92 7.61 7.06 -11.41
N PRO A 93 7.02 7.42 -12.57
CA PRO A 93 6.61 6.46 -13.59
C PRO A 93 7.72 5.52 -14.02
N LYS A 94 8.97 5.98 -14.12
CA LYS A 94 10.12 5.17 -14.51
C LYS A 94 10.46 4.09 -13.46
N LYS A 95 10.31 4.42 -12.18
CA LYS A 95 10.55 3.47 -11.08
C LYS A 95 9.42 2.44 -11.02
N VAL A 96 8.17 2.87 -11.21
CA VAL A 96 7.01 1.96 -11.31
C VAL A 96 7.11 1.06 -12.54
N ASP A 97 7.60 1.55 -13.69
CA ASP A 97 7.91 0.70 -14.85
C ASP A 97 8.95 -0.37 -14.51
N GLY A 98 9.91 -0.05 -13.64
CA GLY A 98 10.83 -1.02 -13.06
C GLY A 98 10.12 -2.19 -12.37
N ILE A 99 9.10 -1.90 -11.57
CA ILE A 99 8.24 -2.89 -10.90
C ILE A 99 7.44 -3.70 -11.93
N ARG A 100 6.82 -3.03 -12.92
CA ARG A 100 6.10 -3.70 -14.01
C ARG A 100 6.99 -4.70 -14.75
N ARG A 101 8.21 -4.31 -15.14
CA ARG A 101 9.14 -5.22 -15.82
C ARG A 101 9.52 -6.43 -14.97
N TYR A 102 9.54 -6.29 -13.64
CA TYR A 102 9.72 -7.44 -12.76
C TYR A 102 8.51 -8.38 -12.83
N ALA A 103 7.29 -7.85 -12.76
CA ALA A 103 6.06 -8.62 -12.95
C ALA A 103 6.02 -9.31 -14.33
N VAL A 104 6.47 -8.64 -15.40
CA VAL A 104 6.60 -9.24 -16.75
C VAL A 104 7.50 -10.48 -16.71
N ARG A 105 8.64 -10.41 -16.02
CA ARG A 105 9.55 -11.57 -15.90
C ARG A 105 8.89 -12.72 -15.15
N LEU A 106 8.16 -12.41 -14.07
CA LEU A 106 7.43 -13.39 -13.28
C LEU A 106 6.34 -14.06 -14.12
N VAL A 107 5.43 -13.29 -14.71
CA VAL A 107 4.31 -13.83 -15.51
C VAL A 107 4.80 -14.63 -16.72
N ARG A 108 5.91 -14.23 -17.36
CA ARG A 108 6.54 -15.01 -18.44
C ARG A 108 7.04 -16.39 -17.99
N ALA A 109 7.40 -16.57 -16.72
CA ALA A 109 7.80 -17.87 -16.20
C ALA A 109 6.59 -18.82 -15.99
N PHE A 110 5.37 -18.28 -15.99
CA PHE A 110 4.12 -19.00 -15.76
C PHE A 110 3.15 -18.80 -16.94
N PRO A 111 3.39 -19.50 -18.07
CA PRO A 111 2.73 -19.21 -19.35
C PRO A 111 1.20 -19.37 -19.33
N ASP A 112 0.65 -20.15 -18.39
CA ASP A 112 -0.80 -20.35 -18.24
C ASP A 112 -1.51 -19.20 -17.51
N THR A 113 -0.76 -18.23 -16.97
CA THR A 113 -1.30 -17.10 -16.21
C THR A 113 -2.23 -16.22 -17.05
N LEU A 114 -1.76 -15.70 -18.20
CA LEU A 114 -2.57 -14.80 -19.02
C LEU A 114 -3.76 -15.50 -19.70
N PRO A 115 -3.61 -16.71 -20.28
CA PRO A 115 -4.77 -17.48 -20.73
C PRO A 115 -5.76 -17.78 -19.61
N GLY A 116 -5.27 -18.07 -18.40
CA GLY A 116 -6.10 -18.29 -17.21
C GLY A 116 -6.90 -17.05 -16.81
N TYR A 117 -6.28 -15.86 -16.85
CA TYR A 117 -6.97 -14.59 -16.62
C TYR A 117 -8.07 -14.33 -17.65
N ALA A 118 -7.78 -14.52 -18.94
CA ALA A 118 -8.76 -14.36 -20.01
C ALA A 118 -9.95 -15.34 -19.85
N ALA A 119 -9.68 -16.60 -19.48
CA ALA A 119 -10.73 -17.58 -19.19
C ALA A 119 -11.63 -17.18 -18.02
N LEU A 120 -11.13 -16.35 -17.09
CA LEU A 120 -11.88 -15.77 -15.98
C LEU A 120 -12.49 -14.39 -16.32
N GLY A 121 -12.37 -13.93 -17.57
CA GLY A 121 -12.93 -12.68 -18.07
C GLY A 121 -12.08 -11.44 -17.78
N TYR A 122 -10.76 -11.60 -17.65
CA TYR A 122 -9.81 -10.50 -17.50
C TYR A 122 -8.82 -10.50 -18.68
N ASP A 123 -9.16 -9.78 -19.74
CA ASP A 123 -8.39 -9.77 -20.99
C ASP A 123 -7.27 -8.71 -21.04
N ASP A 124 -7.23 -7.83 -20.04
CA ASP A 124 -6.38 -6.65 -20.04
C ASP A 124 -4.91 -6.94 -19.65
N GLY A 125 -4.65 -8.15 -19.16
CA GLY A 125 -3.36 -8.57 -18.61
C GLY A 125 -2.18 -8.35 -19.56
N GLU A 126 -2.32 -8.76 -20.82
CA GLU A 126 -1.26 -8.60 -21.83
C GLU A 126 -0.96 -7.12 -22.11
N ARG A 127 -1.99 -6.27 -22.20
CA ARG A 127 -1.82 -4.83 -22.47
C ARG A 127 -1.04 -4.14 -21.34
N LEU A 128 -1.42 -4.40 -20.09
CA LEU A 128 -0.76 -3.83 -18.92
C LEU A 128 0.72 -4.26 -18.81
N LEU A 129 1.02 -5.51 -19.17
CA LEU A 129 2.39 -6.03 -19.14
C LEU A 129 3.23 -5.56 -20.34
N SER A 130 2.62 -5.22 -21.47
CA SER A 130 3.33 -4.80 -22.69
C SER A 130 3.46 -3.28 -22.83
N THR A 131 2.65 -2.50 -22.10
CA THR A 131 2.66 -1.04 -22.14
C THR A 131 3.62 -0.47 -21.10
N ALA A 132 4.56 0.38 -21.52
CA ALA A 132 5.48 1.06 -20.62
C ALA A 132 4.73 2.09 -19.75
N ILE A 133 5.20 2.28 -18.51
CA ILE A 133 4.66 3.29 -17.60
C ILE A 133 5.52 4.55 -17.69
N GLU A 134 4.93 5.60 -18.23
CA GLU A 134 5.59 6.88 -18.53
C GLU A 134 4.86 8.08 -17.92
N THR A 135 3.56 7.93 -17.61
CA THR A 135 2.72 9.01 -17.07
C THR A 135 2.08 8.64 -15.72
N ALA A 136 1.57 9.65 -15.01
CA ALA A 136 0.85 9.47 -13.75
C ALA A 136 -0.45 8.66 -13.93
N GLU A 137 -1.13 8.79 -15.08
CA GLU A 137 -2.32 8.01 -15.40
C GLU A 137 -1.99 6.52 -15.55
N GLN A 138 -0.85 6.20 -16.14
CA GLN A 138 -0.37 4.82 -16.27
C GLN A 138 0.09 4.25 -14.92
N VAL A 139 0.66 5.08 -14.04
CA VAL A 139 0.92 4.71 -12.64
C VAL A 139 -0.39 4.36 -11.92
N ALA A 140 -1.43 5.20 -12.08
CA ALA A 140 -2.75 4.96 -11.47
C ALA A 140 -3.38 3.66 -11.99
N GLU A 141 -3.30 3.42 -13.30
CA GLU A 141 -3.78 2.19 -13.92
C GLU A 141 -3.02 0.95 -13.44
N TRP A 142 -1.69 1.01 -13.33
CA TRP A 142 -0.87 -0.05 -12.76
C TRP A 142 -1.23 -0.33 -11.32
N THR A 143 -1.38 0.73 -10.51
CA THR A 143 -1.73 0.66 -9.09
C THR A 143 -3.03 -0.14 -8.91
N ASP A 144 -4.04 0.11 -9.73
CA ASP A 144 -5.34 -0.59 -9.67
C ASP A 144 -5.39 -1.96 -10.39
N SER A 145 -4.29 -2.40 -11.02
CA SER A 145 -4.25 -3.64 -11.81
C SER A 145 -4.11 -4.92 -10.98
N ILE A 146 -4.40 -6.08 -11.58
CA ILE A 146 -4.19 -7.43 -10.97
C ILE A 146 -2.72 -7.71 -10.61
N PHE A 147 -1.78 -6.91 -11.14
CA PHE A 147 -0.34 -7.08 -10.93
C PHE A 147 0.22 -6.23 -9.78
N ASN A 148 -0.65 -5.50 -9.08
CA ASN A 148 -0.27 -4.67 -7.95
C ASN A 148 -1.34 -4.69 -6.85
N ALA A 149 -2.59 -4.44 -7.23
CA ALA A 149 -3.74 -4.75 -6.39
C ALA A 149 -3.90 -6.27 -6.30
N SER A 150 -4.97 -6.72 -5.67
CA SER A 150 -5.33 -8.14 -5.52
C SER A 150 -4.47 -8.94 -4.55
N VAL A 151 -3.93 -8.27 -3.52
CA VAL A 151 -3.46 -8.96 -2.31
C VAL A 151 -4.68 -9.34 -1.47
N PRO A 152 -5.02 -10.63 -1.31
CA PRO A 152 -6.21 -11.05 -0.56
C PRO A 152 -5.85 -11.11 0.93
N LEU A 153 -6.20 -10.05 1.65
CA LEU A 153 -6.00 -10.00 3.09
C LEU A 153 -7.32 -10.32 3.80
N PRO A 154 -7.30 -11.18 4.84
CA PRO A 154 -8.44 -11.29 5.75
C PRO A 154 -8.80 -9.91 6.30
N ALA A 155 -10.09 -9.61 6.46
CA ALA A 155 -10.54 -8.28 6.90
C ALA A 155 -9.88 -7.80 8.21
N GLY A 156 -9.56 -8.70 9.14
CA GLY A 156 -8.85 -8.37 10.39
C GLY A 156 -7.35 -8.09 10.22
N ALA A 157 -6.76 -8.44 9.08
CA ALA A 157 -5.36 -8.17 8.73
C ALA A 157 -5.22 -6.95 7.80
N HIS A 158 -6.34 -6.36 7.35
CA HIS A 158 -6.40 -5.15 6.54
C HIS A 158 -6.95 -4.00 7.40
N SER A 159 -6.13 -3.54 8.35
CA SER A 159 -6.45 -2.44 9.26
C SER A 159 -5.29 -1.46 9.36
N GLY A 160 -5.57 -0.15 9.39
CA GLY A 160 -4.61 0.88 9.80
C GLY A 160 -4.32 0.89 11.32
N VAL A 161 -5.02 0.06 12.10
CA VAL A 161 -4.76 -0.10 13.53
C VAL A 161 -3.85 -1.31 13.72
N LEU A 162 -2.64 -1.09 14.23
CA LEU A 162 -1.70 -2.17 14.52
C LEU A 162 -2.32 -3.19 15.50
N PRO A 163 -2.40 -4.49 15.15
CA PRO A 163 -2.70 -5.52 16.15
C PRO A 163 -1.50 -5.69 17.09
N THR A 164 -1.75 -6.21 18.30
CA THR A 164 -0.74 -6.47 19.34
C THR A 164 0.30 -7.55 18.96
N ALA A 165 0.28 -8.10 17.74
CA ALA A 165 1.34 -8.99 17.22
C ALA A 165 1.43 -9.00 15.67
N ALA A 166 2.67 -9.21 15.19
CA ALA A 166 3.13 -9.41 13.80
C ALA A 166 2.77 -8.32 12.77
N GLY A 167 3.29 -7.10 12.97
CA GLY A 167 3.42 -6.09 11.91
C GLY A 167 4.82 -6.14 11.28
N TYR A 168 4.91 -6.11 9.94
CA TYR A 168 6.18 -5.81 9.27
C TYR A 168 6.68 -4.44 9.77
N HIS A 169 7.86 -4.44 10.41
CA HIS A 169 8.26 -3.46 11.44
C HIS A 169 8.31 -1.98 10.99
N HIS A 170 7.99 -1.10 11.96
CA HIS A 170 8.01 0.37 11.99
C HIS A 170 7.04 1.10 11.05
N TYR A 171 6.94 0.68 9.80
CA TYR A 171 5.92 1.12 8.85
C TYR A 171 5.50 -0.12 8.04
N PRO A 172 4.21 -0.49 7.97
CA PRO A 172 3.80 -1.67 7.24
C PRO A 172 4.15 -1.50 5.75
N LYS A 173 4.61 -2.56 5.08
CA LYS A 173 4.45 -2.61 3.62
C LYS A 173 2.96 -2.42 3.33
N PRO A 174 2.60 -1.63 2.30
CA PRO A 174 3.47 -1.01 1.30
C PRO A 174 4.02 0.41 1.62
N ILE A 175 3.83 0.99 2.81
CA ILE A 175 4.27 2.38 3.12
C ILE A 175 5.80 2.53 2.97
N VAL A 176 6.58 1.56 3.44
CA VAL A 176 8.05 1.57 3.26
C VAL A 176 8.47 1.45 1.79
N ASP A 177 7.63 0.86 0.94
CA ASP A 177 7.99 0.68 -0.47
C ASP A 177 7.97 2.00 -1.22
N ILE A 178 7.21 2.99 -0.73
CA ILE A 178 7.06 4.32 -1.33
C ILE A 178 8.43 5.00 -1.50
N ASP A 179 9.33 4.88 -0.54
CA ASP A 179 10.66 5.51 -0.60
C ASP A 179 11.51 4.98 -1.77
N HIS A 180 11.22 3.77 -2.25
CA HIS A 180 11.92 3.16 -3.36
C HIS A 180 11.39 3.56 -4.75
N PHE A 181 10.16 4.08 -4.83
CA PHE A 181 9.54 4.43 -6.11
C PHE A 181 9.03 5.87 -6.21
N ARG A 182 8.98 6.65 -5.12
CA ARG A 182 8.64 8.07 -5.18
C ARG A 182 9.64 8.86 -6.03
N PHE A 183 9.22 10.03 -6.52
CA PHE A 183 10.16 11.00 -7.07
C PHE A 183 11.24 11.34 -6.02
N ASP A 184 12.49 11.45 -6.48
CA ASP A 184 13.63 11.74 -5.59
C ASP A 184 13.50 13.09 -4.88
N ASP A 185 12.71 14.01 -5.45
CA ASP A 185 12.46 15.36 -4.95
C ASP A 185 11.26 15.50 -4.01
N PHE A 186 10.56 14.39 -3.67
CA PHE A 186 9.44 14.38 -2.72
C PHE A 186 9.82 13.76 -1.38
N GLU A 187 9.81 14.48 -0.26
CA GLU A 187 10.15 13.88 1.05
C GLU A 187 8.93 13.16 1.67
N LEU A 188 8.97 11.83 1.71
CA LEU A 188 7.91 11.00 2.32
C LEU A 188 7.87 11.11 3.85
N PHE A 189 9.04 11.02 4.48
CA PHE A 189 9.20 11.10 5.93
C PHE A 189 9.66 12.50 6.30
N VAL A 190 8.78 13.27 6.92
CA VAL A 190 9.02 14.62 7.42
C VAL A 190 8.99 14.62 8.94
N ALA A 191 9.46 15.71 9.57
CA ALA A 191 9.51 15.81 11.02
C ALA A 191 8.61 16.94 11.53
N ASP A 192 7.84 16.67 12.59
CA ASP A 192 7.10 17.72 13.28
C ASP A 192 8.02 18.68 14.06
N GLU A 193 7.44 19.63 14.79
CA GLU A 193 8.21 20.62 15.54
C GLU A 193 9.07 20.01 16.66
N GLN A 194 8.71 18.82 17.13
CA GLN A 194 9.42 18.07 18.16
C GLN A 194 10.48 17.14 17.54
N GLY A 195 10.61 17.10 16.21
CA GLY A 195 11.52 16.21 15.51
C GLY A 195 10.98 14.78 15.37
N LEU A 196 9.69 14.55 15.66
CA LEU A 196 9.08 13.23 15.57
C LEU A 196 8.66 12.94 14.11
N PRO A 197 8.88 11.71 13.62
CA PRO A 197 8.64 11.37 12.23
C PRO A 197 7.14 11.26 11.90
N VAL A 198 6.79 11.78 10.73
CA VAL A 198 5.45 11.72 10.13
C VAL A 198 5.59 11.35 8.65
N ALA A 199 4.84 10.35 8.20
CA ALA A 199 4.79 9.94 6.79
C ALA A 199 3.63 10.65 6.09
N VAL A 200 3.90 11.28 4.95
CA VAL A 200 2.91 12.05 4.17
C VAL A 200 2.97 11.73 2.68
N VAL A 201 1.83 11.83 1.99
CA VAL A 201 1.74 11.68 0.51
C VAL A 201 0.91 12.80 -0.13
N PRO A 202 1.17 13.19 -1.39
CA PRO A 202 0.38 14.19 -2.10
C PRO A 202 -1.06 13.75 -2.33
N LEU A 203 -1.97 14.72 -2.51
CA LEU A 203 -3.35 14.44 -2.93
C LEU A 203 -3.55 14.40 -4.45
N SER A 204 -2.59 14.89 -5.22
CA SER A 204 -2.66 14.99 -6.67
C SER A 204 -1.29 14.71 -7.32
N PRO A 205 -1.23 14.32 -8.61
CA PRO A 205 0.02 14.07 -9.30
C PRO A 205 0.99 15.26 -9.28
N ARG A 206 2.30 14.95 -9.33
CA ARG A 206 3.37 15.96 -9.50
C ARG A 206 3.08 16.87 -10.69
N GLY A 207 3.27 18.19 -10.50
CA GLY A 207 2.99 19.20 -11.51
C GLY A 207 1.53 19.69 -11.58
N SER A 208 0.63 19.16 -10.74
CA SER A 208 -0.76 19.63 -10.66
C SER A 208 -0.94 21.02 -10.02
N GLY A 209 0.05 21.48 -9.25
CA GLY A 209 -0.04 22.70 -8.44
C GLY A 209 -0.76 22.53 -7.10
N ASP A 210 -1.23 21.32 -6.76
CA ASP A 210 -1.81 21.02 -5.44
C ASP A 210 -0.72 20.69 -4.42
N GLY A 211 -0.45 21.63 -3.52
CA GLY A 211 0.55 21.46 -2.45
C GLY A 211 0.04 20.78 -1.18
N ARG A 212 -1.19 20.23 -1.18
CA ARG A 212 -1.74 19.51 -0.03
C ARG A 212 -1.12 18.13 0.10
N VAL A 213 -0.96 17.67 1.35
CA VAL A 213 -0.54 16.31 1.66
C VAL A 213 -1.53 15.63 2.60
N ARG A 214 -1.57 14.30 2.57
CA ARG A 214 -2.30 13.45 3.51
C ARG A 214 -1.31 12.79 4.45
N VAL A 215 -1.58 12.84 5.75
CA VAL A 215 -0.83 12.07 6.75
C VAL A 215 -1.21 10.60 6.62
N LEU A 216 -0.22 9.73 6.42
CA LEU A 216 -0.41 8.28 6.39
C LEU A 216 -0.08 7.61 7.71
N ALA A 217 0.98 8.08 8.38
CA ALA A 217 1.40 7.56 9.67
C ALA A 217 2.10 8.66 10.46
N ALA A 218 1.98 8.60 11.79
CA ALA A 218 2.69 9.53 12.68
C ALA A 218 3.16 8.80 13.92
N HIS A 219 4.31 9.22 14.45
CA HIS A 219 4.74 8.83 15.79
C HIS A 219 3.64 9.17 16.81
N ALA A 220 3.29 8.28 17.75
CA ALA A 220 2.17 8.49 18.66
C ALA A 220 2.27 9.77 19.54
N GLY A 221 3.49 10.23 19.84
CA GLY A 221 3.73 11.49 20.54
C GLY A 221 3.58 12.75 19.68
N SER A 222 3.41 12.60 18.37
CA SER A 222 3.24 13.72 17.43
C SER A 222 1.81 14.28 17.52
N PRO A 223 1.60 15.60 17.49
CA PRO A 223 0.25 16.16 17.40
C PRO A 223 -0.52 15.71 16.15
N TYR A 224 0.19 15.24 15.10
CA TYR A 224 -0.43 14.69 13.90
C TYR A 224 -1.02 13.28 14.09
N ALA A 225 -0.63 12.53 15.14
CA ALA A 225 -1.19 11.22 15.42
C ALA A 225 -2.68 11.28 15.80
N ALA A 226 -3.10 12.35 16.49
CA ALA A 226 -4.50 12.56 16.84
C ALA A 226 -5.42 12.78 15.63
N ARG A 227 -4.87 13.11 14.45
CA ARG A 227 -5.62 13.23 13.20
C ARG A 227 -5.87 11.88 12.51
N LEU A 228 -5.09 10.86 12.88
CA LEU A 228 -5.18 9.51 12.30
C LEU A 228 -6.13 8.62 13.10
N VAL A 229 -6.32 8.92 14.38
CA VAL A 229 -7.31 8.26 15.23
C VAL A 229 -8.56 9.11 15.21
N GLY A 230 -9.56 8.70 14.42
CA GLY A 230 -10.87 9.33 14.43
C GLY A 230 -11.46 9.42 15.84
N ALA A 231 -12.35 10.39 16.08
CA ALA A 231 -13.10 10.53 17.32
C ALA A 231 -14.06 9.34 17.61
N GLY A 232 -14.13 8.34 16.71
CA GLY A 232 -15.05 7.21 16.77
C GLY A 232 -14.56 5.90 17.40
N ALA A 233 -13.61 5.89 18.33
CA ALA A 233 -13.25 4.64 19.04
C ALA A 233 -14.33 4.16 20.04
N GLU A 234 -15.30 5.02 20.40
CA GLU A 234 -16.41 4.67 21.30
C GLU A 234 -17.76 5.28 20.86
N ALA A 235 -18.41 4.76 19.82
CA ALA A 235 -19.88 4.85 19.72
C ALA A 235 -20.47 3.93 18.64
N HIS A 236 -21.44 3.09 19.04
CA HIS A 236 -22.39 2.48 18.12
C HIS A 236 -23.34 3.58 17.58
N VAL A 237 -23.07 4.08 16.37
CA VAL A 237 -23.96 5.00 15.65
C VAL A 237 -24.38 4.43 14.31
N GLY A 238 -25.54 4.86 13.79
CA GLY A 238 -26.17 4.31 12.59
C GLY A 238 -25.39 4.57 11.29
N ALA A 239 -25.61 3.74 10.28
CA ALA A 239 -24.82 3.67 9.04
C ALA A 239 -24.74 4.97 8.21
N ALA A 240 -25.72 5.89 8.33
CA ALA A 240 -25.71 7.16 7.61
C ALA A 240 -24.85 8.23 8.33
N GLU A 241 -24.97 8.34 9.66
CA GLU A 241 -24.14 9.22 10.49
C GLU A 241 -22.68 8.76 10.51
N LEU A 242 -22.43 7.45 10.43
CA LEU A 242 -21.09 6.88 10.23
C LEU A 242 -20.41 7.35 8.94
N VAL A 243 -21.15 7.59 7.85
CA VAL A 243 -20.56 8.01 6.57
C VAL A 243 -20.17 9.48 6.60
N GLU A 244 -21.01 10.35 7.16
CA GLU A 244 -20.70 11.78 7.33
C GLU A 244 -19.60 12.01 8.39
N ALA A 245 -19.67 11.31 9.53
CA ALA A 245 -18.64 11.38 10.58
C ALA A 245 -17.28 10.89 10.07
N ARG A 246 -17.26 9.77 9.31
CA ARG A 246 -16.04 9.31 8.64
C ARG A 246 -15.57 10.35 7.62
N GLY A 247 -16.46 10.91 6.80
CA GLY A 247 -16.19 12.02 5.87
C GLY A 247 -15.38 13.16 6.49
N ALA A 248 -15.82 13.65 7.65
CA ALA A 248 -15.16 14.71 8.40
C ALA A 248 -13.83 14.26 9.07
N GLU A 249 -13.75 13.01 9.55
CA GLU A 249 -12.49 12.42 10.03
C GLU A 249 -11.44 12.32 8.91
N TRP A 250 -11.83 12.01 7.67
CA TRP A 250 -10.91 11.90 6.54
C TRP A 250 -10.27 13.22 6.15
N ASP A 251 -11.03 14.31 6.19
CA ASP A 251 -10.52 15.65 5.91
C ASP A 251 -9.50 16.10 6.98
N SER A 252 -9.61 15.60 8.22
CA SER A 252 -8.66 15.92 9.29
C SER A 252 -7.23 15.44 9.01
N THR A 253 -7.07 14.38 8.20
CA THR A 253 -5.76 13.84 7.77
C THR A 253 -5.11 14.66 6.66
N ILE A 254 -5.84 15.59 6.04
CA ILE A 254 -5.34 16.43 4.95
C ILE A 254 -4.73 17.70 5.54
N LEU A 255 -3.48 17.98 5.17
CA LEU A 255 -2.77 19.19 5.54
C LEU A 255 -2.84 20.20 4.39
N PRO A 256 -3.14 21.48 4.67
CA PRO A 256 -3.13 22.52 3.65
C PRO A 256 -1.69 22.81 3.17
N PRO A 257 -1.50 23.46 2.01
CA PRO A 257 -0.16 23.69 1.43
C PRO A 257 0.76 24.56 2.29
N ASP A 258 0.19 25.36 3.19
CA ASP A 258 0.92 26.21 4.12
C ASP A 258 1.30 25.52 5.43
N ASP A 259 0.83 24.28 5.66
CA ASP A 259 1.29 23.45 6.77
C ASP A 259 2.79 23.16 6.63
N ARG A 260 3.50 23.17 7.76
CA ARG A 260 4.94 22.93 7.81
C ARG A 260 5.32 21.59 7.18
N LEU A 261 4.57 20.51 7.46
CA LEU A 261 4.88 19.19 6.93
C LEU A 261 4.67 19.14 5.41
N ALA A 262 3.65 19.83 4.89
CA ALA A 262 3.43 19.95 3.45
C ALA A 262 4.59 20.69 2.76
N ARG A 263 5.02 21.81 3.34
CA ARG A 263 6.17 22.57 2.82
C ARG A 263 7.46 21.78 2.86
N GLU A 264 7.68 21.01 3.92
CA GLU A 264 8.87 20.15 4.04
C GLU A 264 8.84 19.02 3.01
N ALA A 265 7.70 18.38 2.80
CA ALA A 265 7.51 17.30 1.83
C ALA A 265 7.84 17.76 0.39
N PHE A 266 7.44 18.98 0.04
CA PHE A 266 7.65 19.56 -1.29
C PHE A 266 8.90 20.45 -1.42
N ARG A 267 9.76 20.55 -0.40
CA ARG A 267 10.84 21.56 -0.33
C ARG A 267 11.84 21.52 -1.51
N HIS A 268 11.94 20.38 -2.19
CA HIS A 268 12.83 20.15 -3.32
C HIS A 268 12.12 20.16 -4.69
N GLN A 269 10.80 20.34 -4.71
CA GLN A 269 10.01 20.48 -5.94
C GLN A 269 9.86 21.98 -6.25
N GLN A 270 10.71 22.50 -7.13
CA GLN A 270 10.59 23.84 -7.72
C GLN A 270 10.40 23.72 -9.23
#